data_AF-A0A3C1H079-F1
#
_entry.id   AF-A0A3C1H079-F1
#
_cell.length_a   1.000
_cell.length_b   1.000
_cell.length_c   1.000
_cell.angle_alpha   90.00
_cell.angle_beta   90.00
_cell.angle_gamma   90.00
#
_symmetry.space_group_name_H-M   'P 1'
#
loop_
_entity.id
_entity.type
_entity.pdbx_description
1 polymer ?
#
loop_
_entity_poly.entity_id
_entity_poly.type
_entity_poly.pdbx_seq_one_letter_code
_entity_poly.pdbx_strand_id
1 'polypeptide(L)'
;MQLPIYLPRGYDDMDGITQFQQLLEIFLYHFQKTPEVFRFLEQFDNLVHNESVGFDQLDEVEDILRTLKEPIYQAIEKGKSDGTIRHDFNVELFYMTSMHTLMSIIQKFVLRGEIVRSDSEVTGEAQIRLVIEMVCGFIRNK
;
A
#
# COMPACT_ATOMS: atom_id res chain seq x y z
N MET A 1 -13.57 -3.35 -3.72
CA MET A 1 -12.46 -3.39 -4.70
C MET A 1 -12.15 -4.85 -5.02
N GLN A 2 -12.20 -5.26 -6.30
CA GLN A 2 -11.85 -6.63 -6.67
C GLN A 2 -10.34 -6.74 -6.89
N LEU A 3 -9.62 -7.17 -5.85
CA LEU A 3 -8.19 -7.53 -5.91
C LEU A 3 -7.81 -8.52 -7.03
N PRO A 4 -8.63 -9.53 -7.42
CA PRO A 4 -8.23 -10.57 -8.36
C PRO A 4 -7.85 -10.08 -9.76
N ILE A 5 -8.30 -8.89 -10.18
CA ILE A 5 -8.07 -8.37 -11.54
C ILE A 5 -6.64 -7.84 -11.72
N TYR A 6 -5.97 -7.49 -10.62
CA TYR A 6 -4.66 -6.84 -10.64
C TYR A 6 -3.49 -7.76 -10.29
N LEU A 7 -3.79 -8.97 -9.81
CA LEU A 7 -2.77 -9.95 -9.47
C LEU A 7 -2.32 -10.73 -10.72
N PRO A 8 -1.02 -11.02 -10.85
CA PRO A 8 -0.52 -11.81 -11.97
C PRO A 8 -1.06 -13.24 -11.95
N ARG A 9 -1.07 -13.89 -13.12
CA ARG A 9 -1.33 -15.34 -13.18
C ARG A 9 -0.29 -16.09 -12.35
N GLY A 10 -0.74 -17.11 -11.61
CA GLY A 10 0.13 -17.88 -10.71
C GLY A 10 0.46 -17.17 -9.39
N TYR A 11 -0.27 -16.10 -9.03
CA TYR A 11 -0.10 -15.42 -7.73
C TYR A 11 -0.11 -16.40 -6.56
N ASP A 12 -1.04 -17.35 -6.54
CA ASP A 12 -1.19 -18.33 -5.46
C ASP A 12 0.03 -19.26 -5.32
N ASP A 13 0.79 -19.47 -6.40
CA ASP A 13 1.98 -20.32 -6.44
C ASP A 13 3.27 -19.59 -6.01
N MET A 14 3.24 -18.26 -5.91
CA MET A 14 4.40 -17.45 -5.52
C MET A 14 4.73 -17.60 -4.02
N ASP A 15 6.01 -17.46 -3.66
CA ASP A 15 6.41 -17.33 -2.25
C ASP A 15 5.82 -16.07 -1.60
N GLY A 16 5.78 -16.03 -0.27
CA GLY A 16 5.09 -14.98 0.46
C GLY A 16 5.69 -13.59 0.28
N ILE A 17 7.03 -13.46 0.18
CA ILE A 17 7.65 -12.14 -0.10
C ILE A 17 7.29 -11.63 -1.49
N THR A 18 7.21 -12.53 -2.49
CA THR A 18 6.81 -12.17 -3.84
C THR A 18 5.34 -11.81 -3.90
N GLN A 19 4.45 -12.57 -3.24
CA GLN A 19 3.03 -12.22 -3.10
C GLN A 19 2.85 -10.84 -2.48
N PHE A 20 3.55 -10.57 -1.37
CA PHE A 20 3.51 -9.28 -0.69
C PHE A 20 3.97 -8.15 -1.61
N GLN A 21 5.06 -8.33 -2.35
CA GLN A 21 5.52 -7.34 -3.32
C GLN A 21 4.48 -7.10 -4.43
N GLN A 22 3.83 -8.13 -4.97
CA GLN A 22 2.79 -7.98 -5.99
C GLN A 22 1.59 -7.17 -5.47
N LEU A 23 1.21 -7.36 -4.21
CA LEU A 23 0.16 -6.56 -3.58
C LEU A 23 0.55 -5.07 -3.46
N LEU A 24 1.81 -4.77 -3.15
CA LEU A 24 2.28 -3.38 -3.11
C LEU A 24 2.35 -2.73 -4.49
N GLU A 25 2.68 -3.48 -5.54
CA GLU A 25 2.72 -2.99 -6.93
C GLU A 25 1.33 -2.56 -7.45
N ILE A 26 0.23 -3.02 -6.82
CA ILE A 26 -1.13 -2.53 -7.12
C ILE A 26 -1.24 -1.02 -6.88
N PHE A 27 -0.55 -0.48 -5.87
CA PHE A 27 -0.53 0.96 -5.63
C PHE A 27 0.14 1.72 -6.78
N LEU A 28 1.23 1.17 -7.32
CA LEU A 28 1.91 1.76 -8.46
C LEU A 28 1.05 1.67 -9.73
N TYR A 29 0.34 0.56 -9.93
CA TYR A 29 -0.65 0.44 -11.00
C TYR A 29 -1.71 1.56 -10.90
N HIS A 30 -2.31 1.76 -9.73
CA HIS A 30 -3.31 2.81 -9.54
C HIS A 30 -2.69 4.19 -9.75
N PHE A 31 -1.46 4.43 -9.30
CA PHE A 31 -0.76 5.70 -9.51
C PHE A 31 -0.64 6.04 -10.99
N GLN A 32 -0.33 5.05 -11.84
CA GLN A 32 -0.17 5.24 -13.28
C GLN A 32 -1.48 5.24 -14.07
N LYS A 33 -2.46 4.43 -13.66
CA LYS A 33 -3.66 4.13 -14.48
C LYS A 33 -4.94 4.79 -13.97
N THR A 34 -5.05 4.97 -12.66
CA THR A 34 -6.28 5.47 -12.00
C THR A 34 -5.94 6.34 -10.79
N PRO A 35 -5.17 7.43 -10.97
CA PRO A 35 -4.70 8.27 -9.86
C PRO A 35 -5.84 8.94 -9.08
N GLU A 36 -7.03 9.05 -9.68
CA GLU A 36 -8.23 9.60 -9.03
C GLU A 36 -8.62 8.88 -7.74
N VAL A 37 -8.29 7.59 -7.60
CA VAL A 37 -8.51 6.84 -6.35
C VAL A 37 -7.80 7.53 -5.18
N PHE A 38 -6.57 8.00 -5.38
CA PHE A 38 -5.79 8.66 -4.33
C PHE A 38 -6.28 10.08 -4.04
N ARG A 39 -6.86 10.77 -5.04
CA ARG A 39 -7.52 12.06 -4.81
C ARG A 39 -8.78 11.90 -3.99
N PHE A 40 -9.60 10.90 -4.34
CA PHE A 40 -10.79 10.58 -3.59
C PHE A 40 -10.47 10.24 -2.12
N LEU A 41 -9.46 9.40 -1.88
CA LEU A 41 -9.05 9.04 -0.53
C LEU A 41 -8.62 10.25 0.29
N GLU A 42 -7.82 11.16 -0.27
CA GLU A 42 -7.44 12.38 0.44
C GLU A 42 -8.63 13.31 0.73
N GLN A 43 -9.53 13.46 -0.23
CA GLN A 43 -10.75 14.25 -0.05
C GLN A 43 -11.66 13.64 1.01
N PHE A 44 -11.76 12.31 1.03
CA PHE A 44 -12.50 11.56 2.03
C PHE A 44 -11.91 11.76 3.43
N ASP A 45 -10.59 11.60 3.59
CA ASP A 45 -9.91 11.82 4.88
C ASP A 45 -10.10 13.25 5.38
N ASN A 46 -9.97 14.24 4.49
CA ASN A 46 -10.23 15.64 4.82
C ASN A 46 -11.68 15.90 5.21
N LEU A 47 -12.65 15.29 4.51
CA LEU A 47 -14.07 15.42 4.84
C LEU A 47 -14.37 14.84 6.22
N VAL A 48 -13.93 13.60 6.48
CA VAL A 48 -14.10 12.92 7.77
C VAL A 48 -13.51 13.75 8.90
N HIS A 49 -12.31 14.30 8.70
CA HIS A 49 -11.66 15.17 9.68
C HIS A 49 -12.40 16.48 9.91
N ASN A 50 -12.73 17.21 8.84
CA ASN A 50 -13.32 18.54 8.93
C ASN A 50 -14.75 18.51 9.47
N GLU A 51 -15.54 17.49 9.11
CA GLU A 51 -16.91 17.32 9.57
C GLU A 51 -16.98 16.58 10.92
N SER A 52 -15.84 16.21 11.51
CA SER A 52 -15.76 15.47 12.78
C SER A 52 -16.63 14.21 12.78
N VAL A 53 -16.60 13.46 11.67
CA VAL A 53 -17.38 12.22 11.52
C VAL A 53 -16.93 11.22 12.58
N GLY A 54 -17.88 10.70 13.35
CA GLY A 54 -17.62 9.73 14.42
C GLY A 54 -17.27 8.36 13.85
N PHE A 55 -16.48 7.56 14.59
CA PHE A 55 -16.09 6.21 14.18
C PHE A 55 -17.30 5.28 13.93
N ASP A 56 -18.40 5.48 14.65
CA ASP A 56 -19.67 4.77 14.47
C ASP A 56 -20.30 4.96 13.09
N GLN A 57 -19.96 6.05 12.40
CA GLN A 57 -20.41 6.33 11.03
C GLN A 57 -19.47 5.76 9.97
N LEU A 58 -18.37 5.11 10.38
CA LEU A 58 -17.33 4.59 9.49
C LEU A 58 -17.29 3.06 9.49
N ASP A 59 -18.24 2.37 10.12
CA ASP A 59 -18.26 0.90 10.22
C ASP A 59 -18.16 0.20 8.85
N GLU A 60 -18.89 0.70 7.85
CA GLU A 60 -18.81 0.16 6.48
C GLU A 60 -17.43 0.36 5.84
N VAL A 61 -16.77 1.49 6.14
CA VAL A 61 -15.43 1.80 5.65
C VAL A 61 -14.40 0.91 6.34
N GLU A 62 -14.53 0.71 7.65
CA GLU A 62 -13.70 -0.21 8.43
C GLU A 62 -13.79 -1.64 7.92
N ASP A 63 -14.99 -2.12 7.57
CA ASP A 63 -15.18 -3.45 6.99
C ASP A 63 -14.52 -3.58 5.60
N ILE A 64 -14.58 -2.53 4.78
CA ILE A 64 -13.84 -2.48 3.51
C ILE A 64 -12.34 -2.53 3.76
N LEU A 65 -11.82 -1.68 4.66
CA LEU A 65 -10.39 -1.63 4.98
C LEU A 65 -9.89 -2.97 5.53
N ARG A 66 -10.68 -3.65 6.37
CA ARG A 66 -10.38 -5.00 6.85
C ARG A 66 -10.23 -6.00 5.71
N THR A 67 -11.13 -5.95 4.73
CA THR A 67 -11.07 -6.81 3.54
C THR A 67 -9.81 -6.53 2.69
N LEU A 68 -9.36 -5.28 2.62
CA LEU A 68 -8.15 -4.91 1.88
C LEU A 68 -6.85 -5.31 2.59
N LYS A 69 -6.89 -5.36 3.91
CA LYS A 69 -5.76 -5.72 4.77
C LYS A 69 -5.45 -7.22 4.74
N GLU A 70 -6.48 -8.05 4.61
CA GLU A 70 -6.38 -9.50 4.75
C GLU A 70 -5.39 -10.19 3.77
N PRO A 71 -5.38 -9.89 2.46
CA PRO A 71 -4.40 -10.49 1.54
C PRO A 71 -2.94 -10.17 1.89
N ILE A 72 -2.68 -8.96 2.41
CA ILE A 72 -1.34 -8.55 2.84
C ILE A 72 -0.88 -9.39 4.03
N TYR A 73 -1.79 -9.62 4.99
CA TYR A 73 -1.50 -10.45 6.16
C TYR A 73 -1.27 -11.91 5.74
N GLN A 74 -2.09 -12.43 4.83
CA GLN A 74 -1.92 -13.78 4.29
C GLN A 74 -0.56 -13.95 3.59
N ALA A 75 -0.13 -12.98 2.77
CA ALA A 75 1.18 -13.02 2.13
C ALA A 75 2.33 -12.98 3.15
N ILE A 76 2.21 -12.17 4.21
CA ILE A 76 3.19 -12.12 5.30
C ILE A 76 3.27 -13.45 6.04
N GLU A 77 2.14 -14.05 6.41
CA GLU A 77 2.11 -15.34 7.12
C GLU A 77 2.59 -16.50 6.25
N LYS A 78 2.28 -16.48 4.94
CA LYS A 78 2.88 -17.39 3.97
C LYS A 78 4.40 -17.24 3.93
N GLY A 79 4.89 -16.01 3.85
CA GLY A 79 6.33 -15.73 3.77
C GLY A 79 7.09 -16.12 5.04
N LYS A 80 6.44 -16.00 6.19
CA LYS A 80 6.96 -16.54 7.45
C LYS A 80 7.03 -18.07 7.41
N SER A 81 6.02 -18.71 6.83
CA SER A 81 5.94 -20.18 6.76
C SER A 81 6.92 -20.78 5.76
N ASP A 82 7.14 -20.12 4.62
CA ASP A 82 8.08 -20.56 3.58
C ASP A 82 9.53 -20.06 3.81
N GLY A 83 9.74 -19.22 4.83
CA GLY A 83 11.06 -18.74 5.25
C GLY A 83 11.58 -17.52 4.47
N THR A 84 10.77 -16.92 3.58
CA THR A 84 11.15 -15.72 2.82
C THR A 84 10.97 -14.41 3.61
N ILE A 85 10.15 -14.40 4.66
CA ILE A 85 9.91 -13.26 5.56
C ILE A 85 10.36 -13.62 6.97
N ARG A 86 11.08 -12.71 7.62
CA ARG A 86 11.55 -12.89 9.00
C ARG A 86 10.40 -12.85 10.02
N HIS A 87 10.62 -13.36 11.23
CA HIS A 87 9.55 -13.42 12.25
C HIS A 87 9.64 -12.29 13.30
N ASP A 88 10.74 -11.55 13.36
CA ASP A 88 11.10 -10.62 14.43
C ASP A 88 10.60 -9.17 14.18
N PHE A 89 9.31 -9.01 13.90
CA PHE A 89 8.68 -7.69 13.83
C PHE A 89 7.20 -7.71 14.20
N ASN A 90 6.69 -6.55 14.64
CA ASN A 90 5.26 -6.36 14.87
C ASN A 90 4.55 -6.13 13.52
N VAL A 91 3.72 -7.08 13.11
CA VAL A 91 3.02 -7.06 11.81
C VAL A 91 2.09 -5.86 11.67
N GLU A 92 1.37 -5.51 12.73
CA GLU A 92 0.42 -4.39 12.72
C GLU A 92 1.14 -3.04 12.54
N LEU A 93 2.18 -2.82 13.35
CA LEU A 93 3.00 -1.62 13.26
C LEU A 93 3.64 -1.50 11.87
N PHE A 94 4.17 -2.60 11.34
CA PHE A 94 4.75 -2.65 10.01
C PHE A 94 3.71 -2.33 8.93
N TYR A 95 2.54 -2.97 8.98
CA TYR A 95 1.46 -2.75 8.03
C TYR A 95 1.03 -1.29 7.99
N MET A 96 0.65 -0.72 9.12
CA MET A 96 0.17 0.66 9.20
C MET A 96 1.23 1.64 8.71
N THR A 97 2.48 1.47 9.16
CA THR A 97 3.59 2.34 8.76
C THR A 97 3.86 2.26 7.26
N SER A 98 3.86 1.05 6.69
CA SER A 98 4.15 0.84 5.27
C SER A 98 3.04 1.40 4.38
N MET A 99 1.77 1.16 4.73
CA MET A 99 0.63 1.69 3.99
C MET A 99 0.59 3.21 4.03
N HIS A 100 0.79 3.83 5.20
CA HIS A 100 0.83 5.28 5.32
C HIS A 100 2.01 5.89 4.55
N THR A 101 3.18 5.26 4.56
CA THR A 101 4.35 5.73 3.81
C THR A 101 4.06 5.70 2.30
N LEU A 102 3.53 4.59 1.80
CA LEU A 102 3.19 4.41 0.38
C LEU A 102 2.07 5.38 -0.06
N MET A 103 1.04 5.54 0.78
CA MET A 103 -0.05 6.48 0.53
C MET A 103 0.45 7.92 0.46
N SER A 104 1.27 8.34 1.44
CA SER A 104 1.78 9.72 1.53
C SER A 104 2.63 10.11 0.32
N ILE A 105 3.51 9.21 -0.13
CA ILE A 105 4.36 9.50 -1.29
C ILE A 105 3.55 9.55 -2.58
N ILE A 106 2.55 8.68 -2.74
CA ILE A 106 1.66 8.71 -3.90
C ILE A 106 0.83 10.00 -3.91
N GLN A 107 0.22 10.35 -2.77
CA GLN A 107 -0.56 11.57 -2.63
C GLN A 107 0.27 12.83 -2.89
N LYS A 108 1.54 12.89 -2.48
CA LYS A 108 2.46 13.98 -2.87
C LYS A 108 2.43 14.18 -4.39
N PHE A 109 2.65 13.12 -5.16
CA PHE A 109 2.72 13.22 -6.62
C PHE A 109 1.36 13.49 -7.27
N VAL A 110 0.31 12.84 -6.79
CA VAL A 110 -1.04 12.94 -7.37
C VAL A 110 -1.69 14.30 -7.12
N LEU A 111 -1.49 14.87 -5.93
CA LEU A 111 -2.17 16.10 -5.49
C LEU A 111 -1.34 17.35 -5.73
N ARG A 112 -0.03 17.27 -5.49
CA ARG A 112 0.84 18.45 -5.50
C ARG A 112 1.80 18.47 -6.68
N GLY A 113 2.08 17.30 -7.26
CA GLY A 113 3.01 17.17 -8.39
C GLY A 113 4.40 17.69 -8.05
N GLU A 114 4.96 18.47 -8.96
CA GLU A 114 6.25 19.15 -8.82
C GLU A 114 6.01 20.56 -8.26
N ILE A 115 6.56 20.86 -7.08
CA ILE A 115 6.46 22.18 -6.44
C ILE A 115 7.76 22.96 -6.67
N VAL A 116 8.90 22.27 -6.55
CA VAL A 116 10.24 22.85 -6.73
C VAL A 116 11.00 22.09 -7.81
N ARG A 117 12.04 22.71 -8.38
CA ARG A 117 12.82 22.12 -9.48
C ARG A 117 13.40 20.74 -9.14
N SER A 118 13.79 20.49 -7.89
CA SER A 118 14.32 19.20 -7.47
C SER A 118 13.27 18.08 -7.54
N ASP A 119 11.97 18.40 -7.55
CA ASP A 119 10.92 17.38 -7.68
C ASP A 119 10.93 16.69 -9.04
N SER A 120 11.46 17.34 -10.09
CA SER A 120 11.51 16.80 -11.45
C SER A 120 12.81 16.01 -11.74
N GLU A 121 13.75 15.95 -10.79
CA GLU A 121 15.03 15.25 -10.98
C GLU A 121 14.89 13.73 -10.95
N VAL A 122 13.87 13.23 -10.24
CA VAL A 122 13.57 11.79 -10.11
C VAL A 122 12.08 11.57 -10.25
N THR A 123 11.68 10.62 -11.11
CA THR A 123 10.27 10.35 -11.37
C THR A 123 9.54 9.83 -10.13
N GLY A 124 8.26 10.17 -9.98
CA GLY A 124 7.44 9.66 -8.88
C GLY A 124 7.32 8.14 -8.88
N GLU A 125 7.27 7.51 -10.06
CA GLU A 125 7.31 6.04 -10.18
C GLU A 125 8.58 5.45 -9.56
N ALA A 126 9.77 6.01 -9.84
CA ALA A 126 11.01 5.50 -9.29
C ALA A 126 11.03 5.62 -7.75
N GLN A 127 10.50 6.72 -7.21
CA GLN A 127 10.42 6.91 -5.76
C GLN A 127 9.42 5.97 -5.10
N ILE A 128 8.26 5.72 -5.72
CA ILE A 128 7.26 4.75 -5.24
C ILE A 128 7.86 3.33 -5.25
N ARG A 129 8.54 2.94 -6.33
CA ARG A 129 9.24 1.64 -6.42
C ARG A 129 10.28 1.49 -5.32
N LEU A 130 11.08 2.54 -5.07
CA LEU A 130 12.05 2.52 -3.98
C LEU A 130 11.38 2.31 -2.62
N VAL A 131 10.23 2.94 -2.35
CA VAL A 131 9.47 2.69 -1.12
C VAL A 131 9.02 1.23 -1.02
N ILE A 132 8.48 0.66 -2.11
CA ILE A 132 8.11 -0.76 -2.15
C ILE A 132 9.33 -1.65 -1.84
N GLU A 133 10.47 -1.37 -2.46
CA GLU A 133 11.73 -2.10 -2.21
C GLU A 133 12.21 -1.97 -0.76
N MET A 134 12.14 -0.77 -0.17
CA MET A 134 12.50 -0.56 1.24
C MET A 134 11.57 -1.34 2.19
N VAL A 135 10.26 -1.33 1.92
CA VAL A 135 9.25 -2.04 2.71
C VAL A 135 9.46 -3.56 2.61
N CYS A 136 9.63 -4.11 1.40
CA CYS A 136 9.94 -5.52 1.19
C CYS A 136 11.30 -5.90 1.80
N GLY A 137 12.31 -5.04 1.64
CA GLY A 137 13.66 -5.25 2.17
C GLY A 137 13.70 -5.28 3.70
N PHE A 138 12.84 -4.51 4.38
CA PHE A 138 12.74 -4.55 5.83
C PHE A 138 12.29 -5.93 6.33
N ILE A 139 11.30 -6.56 5.71
CA ILE A 139 10.74 -7.83 6.21
C ILE A 139 11.39 -9.09 5.63
N ARG A 140 12.16 -8.96 4.55
CA ARG A 140 12.80 -10.11 3.89
C ARG A 140 13.76 -10.82 4.85
N ASN A 141 13.71 -12.14 4.85
CA ASN A 141 14.66 -12.97 5.56
C ASN A 141 16.02 -12.96 4.83
N LYS A 142 17.13 -12.94 5.57
CA LYS A 142 18.48 -12.86 4.98
C LYS A 142 18.94 -14.18 4.40
#